data_AF-A0A6G9DTT3-F1
#
_entry.id   AF-A0A6G9DTT3-F1
#
_cell.length_a   1.000
_cell.length_b   1.000
_cell.length_c   1.000
_cell.angle_alpha   90.00
_cell.angle_beta   90.00
_cell.angle_gamma   90.00
#
_symmetry.space_group_name_H-M   'P 1'
#
loop_
_entity.id
_entity.type
_entity.pdbx_description
1 polymer ?
#
loop_
_entity_poly.entity_id
_entity_poly.type
_entity_poly.pdbx_seq_one_letter_code
_entity_poly.pdbx_strand_id
1 'polypeptide(L)' 'MPQLDTSTWFITILSMLLTLYIIMQLKVSKHIYYQNPEPIITKTMEHSTPWSAKWTKIYSPLSLPPR' A
#
# COMPACT_ATOMS: atom_id res chain seq x y z
N MET A 1 -2.88 -8.62 -54.42
CA MET A 1 -3.11 -9.29 -53.13
C MET A 1 -3.37 -8.21 -52.09
N PRO A 2 -4.47 -8.25 -51.33
CA PRO A 2 -4.88 -7.17 -50.41
C PRO A 2 -3.92 -6.93 -49.23
N GLN A 3 -2.95 -7.84 -49.02
CA GLN A 3 -1.87 -7.69 -48.03
C GLN A 3 -0.70 -6.83 -48.53
N LEU A 4 -0.60 -6.59 -49.84
CA LEU A 4 0.46 -5.78 -50.46
C LEU A 4 0.20 -4.27 -50.37
N ASP A 5 -1.02 -3.89 -49.96
CA ASP A 5 -1.45 -2.50 -49.81
C ASP A 5 -0.90 -1.91 -48.50
N THR A 6 0.36 -1.49 -48.54
CA THR A 6 1.15 -0.97 -47.39
C THR A 6 0.65 0.37 -46.85
N SER A 7 -0.19 1.08 -47.59
CA SER A 7 -0.79 2.36 -47.15
C SER A 7 -1.66 2.21 -45.89
N THR A 8 -2.26 1.04 -45.70
CA THR A 8 -3.10 0.75 -44.53
C THR A 8 -2.31 0.34 -43.29
N TRP A 9 -1.05 -0.07 -43.46
CA TRP A 9 -0.24 -0.64 -42.38
C TRP A 9 -0.01 0.32 -41.22
N PHE A 10 0.17 1.60 -41.51
CA PHE A 10 0.36 2.61 -40.46
C PHE A 10 -0.87 2.70 -39.55
N ILE A 11 -2.07 2.75 -40.14
CA ILE A 11 -3.33 2.85 -39.40
C ILE A 11 -3.62 1.54 -38.65
N THR A 12 -3.36 0.39 -39.27
CA THR A 12 -3.58 -0.91 -38.61
C THR A 12 -2.63 -1.14 -37.44
N ILE A 13 -1.34 -0.78 -37.58
CA ILE A 13 -0.36 -0.85 -36.49
C ILE A 13 -0.77 0.07 -35.34
N LEU A 14 -1.14 1.32 -35.63
CA LEU A 14 -1.58 2.26 -34.60
C LEU A 14 -2.85 1.78 -33.89
N SER A 15 -3.83 1.28 -34.64
CA SER A 15 -5.07 0.70 -34.11
C SER A 15 -4.80 -0.53 -33.24
N MET A 16 -3.89 -1.41 -33.65
CA MET A 16 -3.49 -2.59 -32.88
C MET A 16 -2.77 -2.20 -31.58
N LEU A 17 -1.87 -1.21 -31.61
CA LEU A 17 -1.17 -0.72 -30.42
C LEU A 17 -2.13 -0.06 -29.42
N LEU A 18 -3.06 0.76 -29.90
CA LEU A 18 -4.05 1.43 -29.06
C LEU A 18 -4.99 0.43 -28.38
N THR A 19 -5.48 -0.56 -29.12
CA THR A 19 -6.35 -1.61 -28.56
C THR A 19 -5.62 -2.45 -27.52
N LEU A 20 -4.37 -2.86 -27.80
CA LEU A 20 -3.54 -3.60 -26.85
C LEU A 20 -3.27 -2.77 -25.58
N TYR A 21 -2.94 -1.49 -25.73
CA TYR A 21 -2.68 -0.58 -24.62
C TYR A 21 -3.88 -0.45 -23.69
N ILE A 22 -5.10 -0.26 -24.23
CA ILE A 22 -6.32 -0.12 -23.43
C ILE A 22 -6.60 -1.40 -22.61
N ILE A 23 -6.44 -2.57 -23.22
CA ILE A 23 -6.65 -3.87 -22.55
C ILE A 23 -5.64 -4.07 -21.41
N MET A 24 -4.37 -3.76 -21.66
CA MET A 24 -3.31 -3.87 -20.66
C MET A 24 -3.51 -2.88 -19.51
N GLN A 25 -3.87 -1.63 -19.81
CA GLN A 25 -4.15 -0.61 -18.80
C GLN A 25 -5.29 -1.01 -17.87
N LEU A 26 -6.37 -1.61 -18.40
CA LEU A 26 -7.48 -2.08 -17.57
C LEU A 26 -7.04 -3.20 -16.60
N LYS A 27 -6.16 -4.10 -17.06
CA LYS A 27 -5.62 -5.19 -16.22
C LYS A 27 -4.67 -4.66 -15.14
N VAL A 28 -3.80 -3.71 -15.47
CA VAL A 28 -2.86 -3.10 -14.50
C VAL A 28 -3.59 -2.23 -13.48
N SER A 29 -4.59 -1.44 -13.91
CA SER A 29 -5.37 -0.59 -13.00
C SER A 29 -6.21 -1.41 -12.01
N LYS A 30 -6.75 -2.56 -12.44
CA LYS A 30 -7.46 -3.48 -11.55
C LYS A 30 -6.54 -4.31 -10.66
N HIS A 31 -5.24 -4.29 -10.93
CA HIS A 31 -4.27 -4.95 -10.08
C HIS A 31 -4.01 -4.06 -8.86
N ILE A 32 -4.78 -4.30 -7.80
CA ILE A 32 -4.47 -3.76 -6.49
C ILE A 32 -3.21 -4.51 -6.03
N TYR A 33 -2.06 -3.86 -6.19
CA TYR A 33 -0.87 -4.27 -5.47
C TYR A 33 -1.23 -4.22 -3.99
N TYR A 34 -1.27 -5.38 -3.34
CA TYR A 34 -1.26 -5.43 -1.89
C TYR A 34 -0.01 -4.64 -1.49
N GLN A 35 -0.19 -3.50 -0.81
CA GLN A 35 0.94 -2.91 -0.12
C GLN A 35 1.55 -4.05 0.67
N ASN A 36 2.84 -4.32 0.45
CA ASN A 36 3.62 -5.15 1.35
C ASN A 36 3.15 -4.78 2.76
N PRO A 37 2.76 -5.73 3.62
CA PRO A 37 2.41 -5.39 4.99
C PRO A 37 3.73 -4.95 5.63
N GLU A 38 4.13 -3.72 5.32
CA GLU A 38 5.01 -2.94 6.13
C GLU A 38 4.40 -3.08 7.50
N PRO A 39 5.15 -3.60 8.49
CA PRO A 39 4.61 -3.81 9.81
C PRO A 39 3.97 -2.49 10.14
N ILE A 40 2.62 -2.50 10.25
CA ILE A 40 1.86 -1.34 10.68
C ILE A 40 2.72 -0.88 11.82
N ILE A 41 3.31 0.31 11.69
CA ILE A 41 3.86 1.00 12.84
C ILE A 41 2.59 1.08 13.64
N THR A 42 2.45 0.08 14.51
CA THR A 42 1.86 0.19 15.78
C THR A 42 2.54 1.49 16.19
N LYS A 43 1.81 2.59 15.99
CA LYS A 43 1.21 3.23 17.12
C LYS A 43 1.05 2.11 18.16
N THR A 44 2.15 1.77 18.83
CA THR A 44 2.39 2.07 20.22
C THR A 44 1.63 3.36 20.56
N MET A 45 0.29 3.35 20.36
CA MET A 45 -0.64 3.45 21.43
C MET A 45 0.05 2.68 22.52
N GLU A 46 0.76 3.46 23.34
CA GLU A 46 1.36 3.11 24.60
C GLU A 46 0.40 2.13 25.27
N HIS A 47 0.47 0.86 24.88
CA HIS A 47 -0.26 -0.19 25.55
C HIS A 47 0.59 -0.30 26.79
N SER A 48 0.23 0.51 27.78
CA SER A 48 0.92 0.64 29.04
C SER A 48 1.07 -0.78 29.53
N THR A 49 2.25 -1.33 29.27
CA THR A 49 2.50 -2.72 29.59
C THR A 49 2.30 -2.75 31.10
N PRO A 50 1.59 -3.76 31.65
CA PRO A 50 1.40 -3.83 33.09
C PRO A 50 2.75 -3.74 33.82
N TRP A 51 3.83 -4.13 33.13
CA TRP A 51 5.23 -3.90 33.49
C TRP A 51 5.63 -2.43 33.67
N SER A 52 5.40 -1.55 32.69
CA SER A 52 5.68 -0.11 32.81
C SER A 52 4.90 0.52 33.97
N ALA A 53 3.60 0.22 34.08
CA ALA A 53 2.77 0.69 35.19
C ALA A 53 3.27 0.17 36.55
N LYS A 54 3.79 -1.07 36.61
CA LYS A 54 4.38 -1.65 37.82
C LYS A 54 5.66 -0.92 38.23
N TRP A 55 6.53 -0.57 37.27
CA TRP A 55 7.74 0.21 37.54
C TRP A 55 7.43 1.63 38.02
N THR A 56 6.54 2.35 37.34
CA THR A 56 6.11 3.69 37.79
C THR A 56 5.49 3.65 39.18
N LYS A 57 4.77 2.57 39.52
CA LYS A 57 4.20 2.36 40.86
C LYS A 57 5.25 2.07 41.92
N ILE A 58 6.34 1.36 41.60
CA ILE A 58 7.42 1.02 42.56
C ILE A 58 8.34 2.23 42.81
N TYR A 59 8.63 3.01 41.77
CA TYR A 59 9.49 4.19 41.89
C TYR A 59 8.76 5.46 42.35
N SER A 60 7.42 5.44 42.40
CA SER A 60 6.67 6.57 42.96
C SER A 60 6.88 6.61 44.47
N PRO A 61 7.40 7.72 45.04
CA PRO A 61 7.55 7.85 46.48
C PRO A 61 6.16 7.76 47.11
N LEU A 62 5.98 6.77 47.99
CA LEU A 62 4.75 6.53 48.74
C LEU A 62 4.33 7.87 49.37
N SER A 63 3.30 8.50 48.80
CA SER A 63 2.79 9.79 49.28
C SER A 63 2.37 9.60 50.73
N LEU A 64 3.21 10.06 51.64
CA LEU A 64 2.96 10.07 53.07
C LEU A 64 1.63 10.78 53.33
N PRO A 65 0.76 10.25 54.20
CA PRO A 65 -0.51 10.90 54.50
C PRO A 65 -0.23 12.27 55.13
N PRO A 66 -0.93 13.34 54.71
CA PRO A 66 -0.80 14.64 55.34
C PRO A 66 -1.31 14.54 56.78
N ARG A 67 -0.48 15.01 57.70
CA ARG A 67 -0.71 15.04 59.14
C ARG A 67 -1.51 16.28 59.52
#